data_AF-H6Q891-F1
#
_entry.id   AF-H6Q891-F1
#
_cell.length_a   1.000
_cell.length_b   1.000
_cell.length_c   1.000
_cell.angle_alpha   90.00
_cell.angle_beta   90.00
_cell.angle_gamma   90.00
#
_symmetry.space_group_name_H-M   'P 1'
#
loop_
_entity.id
_entity.type
_entity.pdbx_description
1 polymer ?
#
loop_
_entity_poly.entity_id
_entity_poly.type
_entity_poly.pdbx_seq_one_letter_code
_entity_poly.pdbx_strand_id
1 'polypeptide(L)'
;MAVIDPRDKRRFGEDSTSLILSHASAAAKRLGVELVVQSDYLKIGDFEARRRGNMLEVGAVTAEIDDEQWEAFITLALSHFVNTQRPPDGEALRQFLFAIGITS
;
A
#
# COMPACT_ATOMS: atom_id res chain seq x y z
N MET A 1 28.95 -1.99 21.09
CA MET A 1 28.16 -2.90 20.23
C MET A 1 26.70 -2.66 20.56
N ALA A 2 25.98 -1.92 19.72
CA ALA A 2 24.57 -1.61 19.95
C ALA A 2 23.74 -2.80 19.48
N VAL A 3 23.08 -3.45 20.43
CA VAL A 3 22.13 -4.54 20.19
C VAL A 3 20.86 -3.90 19.64
N ILE A 4 20.53 -4.17 18.38
CA ILE A 4 19.28 -3.71 17.78
C ILE A 4 18.14 -4.48 18.45
N ASP A 5 17.37 -3.78 19.28
CA ASP A 5 16.21 -4.32 19.98
C ASP A 5 15.07 -4.56 18.97
N PRO A 6 14.44 -5.75 18.92
CA PRO A 6 13.35 -6.04 17.98
C PRO A 6 12.09 -5.20 18.21
N ARG A 7 12.02 -4.43 19.30
CA ARG A 7 10.98 -3.42 19.57
C ARG A 7 11.25 -2.07 18.90
N ASP A 8 12.46 -1.83 18.41
CA ASP A 8 12.85 -0.57 17.78
C ASP A 8 12.40 -0.50 16.30
N LYS A 9 12.18 -1.66 15.65
CA LYS A 9 11.63 -1.69 14.28
C LYS A 9 10.21 -1.14 14.15
N ARG A 10 9.38 -1.17 15.20
CA ARG A 10 8.02 -0.60 15.15
C ARG A 10 8.01 0.92 15.09
N ARG A 11 9.00 1.58 15.73
CA ARG A 11 9.09 3.05 15.73
C ARG A 11 9.52 3.64 14.39
N PHE A 12 10.31 2.92 13.60
CA PHE A 12 10.72 3.40 12.27
C PHE A 12 9.65 3.15 11.18
N GLY A 13 8.82 2.12 11.34
CA GLY A 13 7.73 1.77 10.40
C GLY A 13 6.42 2.56 10.62
N GLU A 14 6.03 2.82 11.87
CA GLU A 14 4.80 3.56 12.19
C GLU A 14 4.86 5.03 11.74
N ASP A 15 6.02 5.69 11.87
CA ASP A 15 6.18 7.10 11.47
C ASP A 15 6.08 7.28 9.95
N SER A 16 6.75 6.43 9.18
CA SER A 16 6.79 6.57 7.71
C SER A 16 5.44 6.25 7.07
N THR A 17 4.78 5.19 7.54
CA THR A 17 3.45 4.79 7.04
C THR A 17 2.39 5.83 7.39
N SER A 18 2.43 6.38 8.61
CA SER A 18 1.51 7.45 9.05
C SER A 18 1.74 8.75 8.29
N LEU A 19 2.99 9.11 8.02
CA LEU A 19 3.33 10.29 7.20
C LEU A 19 2.84 10.10 5.76
N ILE A 20 3.13 8.96 5.13
CA ILE A 20 2.68 8.65 3.76
C ILE A 20 1.15 8.68 3.67
N LEU A 21 0.43 8.13 4.66
CA LEU A 21 -1.02 8.19 4.71
C LEU A 21 -1.54 9.63 4.84
N SER A 22 -0.88 10.47 5.65
CA SER A 22 -1.22 11.89 5.79
C SER A 22 -0.99 12.65 4.48
N HIS A 23 0.15 12.44 3.83
CA HIS A 23 0.46 13.03 2.52
C HIS A 23 -0.50 12.55 1.42
N ALA A 24 -0.83 11.26 1.40
CA ALA A 24 -1.80 10.68 0.48
C ALA A 24 -3.19 11.27 0.71
N SER A 25 -3.62 11.41 1.96
CA SER A 25 -4.91 12.04 2.31
C SER A 25 -4.97 13.50 1.87
N ALA A 26 -3.89 14.26 2.08
CA ALA A 26 -3.79 15.64 1.62
C ALA A 26 -3.82 15.73 0.09
N ALA A 27 -3.10 14.85 -0.61
CA ALA A 27 -3.11 14.78 -2.07
C ALA A 27 -4.49 14.41 -2.61
N ALA A 28 -5.14 13.41 -2.03
CA ALA A 28 -6.49 12.96 -2.38
C ALA A 28 -7.50 14.11 -2.26
N LYS A 29 -7.50 14.82 -1.12
CA LYS A 29 -8.35 15.99 -0.91
C LYS A 29 -8.10 17.10 -1.93
N ARG A 30 -6.83 17.37 -2.25
CA ARG A 30 -6.45 18.41 -3.24
C ARG A 30 -6.89 18.06 -4.65
N LEU A 31 -6.85 16.78 -5.01
CA LEU A 31 -7.16 16.28 -6.34
C LEU A 31 -8.63 15.88 -6.51
N GLY A 32 -9.43 15.88 -5.43
CA GLY A 32 -10.80 15.40 -5.45
C GLY A 32 -10.91 13.88 -5.65
N VAL A 33 -9.87 13.13 -5.27
CA VAL A 33 -9.80 11.68 -5.40
C VAL A 33 -10.27 11.03 -4.10
N GLU A 34 -11.09 9.99 -4.19
CA GLU A 34 -11.51 9.21 -3.03
C GLU A 34 -10.34 8.35 -2.53
N LEU A 35 -9.97 8.49 -1.26
CA LEU A 35 -8.96 7.66 -0.60
C LEU A 35 -9.60 6.97 0.59
N VAL A 36 -9.60 5.64 0.58
CA VAL A 36 -10.07 4.80 1.69
C VAL A 36 -8.97 3.81 2.02
N VAL A 37 -8.52 3.79 3.27
CA VAL A 37 -7.54 2.82 3.76
C VAL A 37 -8.12 2.14 5.00
N GLN A 38 -8.32 0.83 4.92
CA GLN A 38 -8.80 -0.03 6.00
C GLN A 38 -7.89 -1.26 6.11
N SER A 39 -8.06 -2.06 7.15
CA SER A 39 -7.21 -3.23 7.43
C SER A 39 -7.19 -4.26 6.30
N ASP A 40 -8.28 -4.41 5.55
CA ASP A 40 -8.43 -5.37 4.45
C ASP A 40 -8.85 -4.72 3.12
N TYR A 41 -8.84 -3.39 3.05
CA TYR A 41 -9.33 -2.67 1.87
C TYR A 41 -8.55 -1.38 1.61
N LEU A 42 -8.21 -1.16 0.34
CA LEU A 42 -7.60 0.06 -0.14
C LEU A 42 -8.36 0.57 -1.38
N LYS A 43 -8.70 1.84 -1.38
CA LYS A 43 -9.27 2.55 -2.52
C LYS A 43 -8.53 3.84 -2.78
N ILE A 44 -8.12 4.07 -4.03
CA ILE A 44 -7.51 5.30 -4.51
C ILE A 44 -8.17 5.68 -5.84
N GLY A 45 -9.22 6.49 -5.81
CA GLY A 45 -10.03 6.81 -6.98
C GLY A 45 -10.65 5.55 -7.60
N ASP A 46 -10.32 5.27 -8.85
CA ASP A 46 -10.76 4.07 -9.58
C ASP A 46 -9.97 2.80 -9.24
N PHE A 47 -8.87 2.92 -8.50
CA PHE A 47 -8.08 1.78 -8.05
C PHE A 47 -8.67 1.20 -6.76
N GLU A 48 -8.96 -0.09 -6.77
CA GLU A 48 -9.55 -0.81 -5.64
C GLU A 48 -8.81 -2.13 -5.39
N ALA A 49 -8.36 -2.32 -4.16
CA ALA A 49 -7.70 -3.54 -3.70
C ALA A 49 -8.37 -4.06 -2.42
N ARG A 50 -8.59 -5.37 -2.35
CA ARG A 50 -9.18 -6.08 -1.21
C ARG A 50 -8.26 -7.21 -0.76
N ARG A 51 -8.22 -7.46 0.55
CA ARG A 51 -7.59 -8.63 1.13
C ARG A 51 -8.67 -9.54 1.71
N ARG A 52 -8.74 -10.77 1.22
CA ARG A 52 -9.62 -11.84 1.74
C ARG A 52 -8.76 -12.92 2.36
N GLY A 53 -8.50 -12.80 3.66
CA GLY A 53 -7.57 -13.69 4.35
C GLY A 53 -6.16 -13.55 3.77
N ASN A 54 -5.72 -14.58 3.04
CA ASN A 54 -4.37 -14.68 2.48
C ASN A 54 -4.36 -14.31 0.98
N MET A 55 -5.41 -13.68 0.48
CA MET A 55 -5.59 -13.40 -0.94
C MET A 55 -5.77 -11.90 -1.16
N LEU A 56 -4.93 -11.33 -2.02
CA LEU A 56 -5.08 -10.01 -2.60
C LEU A 56 -6.01 -10.10 -3.81
N GLU A 57 -6.98 -9.21 -3.91
CA GLU A 57 -7.89 -9.06 -5.04
C GLU A 57 -7.83 -7.63 -5.56
N VAL A 58 -7.45 -7.45 -6.83
CA VAL A 58 -7.42 -6.15 -7.52
C VAL A 58 -8.05 -6.34 -8.91
N GLY A 59 -9.33 -5.96 -9.05
CA GLY A 59 -10.08 -6.19 -10.28
C GLY A 59 -10.15 -7.69 -10.63
N ALA A 60 -9.53 -8.09 -11.74
CA ALA A 60 -9.45 -9.49 -12.17
C ALA A 60 -8.17 -10.22 -11.70
N VAL A 61 -7.27 -9.51 -11.01
CA VAL A 61 -6.02 -10.07 -10.50
C VAL A 61 -6.22 -10.58 -9.08
N THR A 62 -5.83 -11.81 -8.84
CA THR A 62 -5.80 -12.42 -7.50
C THR A 62 -4.42 -12.98 -7.22
N ALA A 63 -3.88 -12.76 -6.02
CA ALA A 63 -2.58 -13.27 -5.63
C ALA A 63 -2.53 -13.65 -4.15
N GLU A 64 -1.86 -14.74 -3.81
CA GLU A 64 -1.64 -15.11 -2.42
C GLU A 64 -0.64 -14.14 -1.76
N ILE A 65 -1.03 -13.62 -0.60
CA ILE A 65 -0.22 -12.70 0.21
C ILE A 65 -0.33 -13.01 1.70
N ASP A 66 0.77 -12.75 2.42
CA ASP A 66 0.79 -12.65 3.87
C ASP A 66 0.58 -11.20 4.38
N ASP A 67 0.54 -11.03 5.70
CA ASP A 67 0.34 -9.73 6.34
C ASP A 67 1.45 -8.72 5.99
N GLU A 68 2.71 -9.15 5.94
CA GLU A 68 3.83 -8.25 5.64
C GLU A 68 3.76 -7.78 4.18
N GLN A 69 3.40 -8.69 3.26
CA GLN A 69 3.17 -8.36 1.86
C GLN A 69 1.98 -7.41 1.65
N TRP A 70 0.91 -7.55 2.45
CA TRP A 70 -0.23 -6.62 2.42
C TRP A 70 0.16 -5.20 2.85
N GLU A 71 0.88 -5.08 3.97
CA GLU A 71 1.34 -3.79 4.48
C GLU A 71 2.31 -3.11 3.50
N ALA A 72 3.21 -3.89 2.89
CA ALA A 72 4.11 -3.43 1.85
C ALA A 72 3.34 -2.96 0.60
N PHE A 73 2.32 -3.71 0.17
CA PHE A 73 1.47 -3.34 -0.96
C PHE A 73 0.75 -2.00 -0.73
N ILE A 74 0.14 -1.80 0.44
CA ILE A 74 -0.51 -0.52 0.79
C ILE A 74 0.52 0.62 0.73
N THR A 75 1.68 0.42 1.34
CA THR A 75 2.73 1.44 1.38
C THR A 75 3.19 1.83 -0.02
N LEU A 76 3.37 0.85 -0.92
CA LEU A 76 3.75 1.09 -2.31
C LEU A 76 2.66 1.83 -3.08
N ALA A 77 1.39 1.43 -2.93
CA ALA A 77 0.28 2.08 -3.61
C ALA A 77 0.08 3.54 -3.15
N LEU A 78 0.17 3.80 -1.85
CA LEU A 78 0.11 5.16 -1.31
C LEU A 78 1.32 6.00 -1.75
N SER A 79 2.52 5.42 -1.72
CA SER A 79 3.74 6.10 -2.18
C SER A 79 3.65 6.44 -3.66
N HIS A 80 3.17 5.53 -4.49
CA HIS A 80 2.91 5.80 -5.90
C HIS A 80 1.96 6.98 -6.04
N PHE A 81 0.81 6.95 -5.36
CA PHE A 81 -0.19 8.02 -5.45
C PHE A 81 0.36 9.39 -5.00
N VAL A 82 1.15 9.44 -3.93
CA VAL A 82 1.78 10.68 -3.46
C VAL A 82 2.77 11.23 -4.50
N ASN A 83 3.56 10.37 -5.12
CA ASN A 83 4.59 10.76 -6.08
C ASN A 83 4.05 11.11 -7.46
N THR A 84 3.13 10.30 -8.00
CA THR A 84 2.58 10.47 -9.36
C THR A 84 1.34 11.35 -9.38
N GLN A 85 0.70 11.55 -8.23
CA GLN A 85 -0.58 12.26 -8.09
C GLN A 85 -1.69 11.62 -8.94
N ARG A 86 -1.56 10.31 -9.21
CA ARG A 86 -2.49 9.53 -10.02
C ARG A 86 -2.77 8.18 -9.34
N PRO A 87 -4.02 7.67 -9.43
CA PRO A 87 -4.33 6.31 -9.03
C PRO A 87 -3.39 5.30 -9.71
N PRO A 88 -3.01 4.21 -9.03
CA PRO A 88 -2.24 3.16 -9.66
C PRO A 88 -2.99 2.53 -10.84
N ASP A 89 -2.27 2.29 -11.93
CA ASP A 89 -2.77 1.58 -13.11
C ASP A 89 -2.24 0.12 -13.17
N GLY A 90 -2.55 -0.60 -14.24
CA GLY A 90 -2.17 -2.01 -14.40
C GLY A 90 -0.65 -2.25 -14.42
N GLU A 91 0.14 -1.29 -14.92
CA GLU A 91 1.60 -1.39 -14.88
C GLU A 91 2.13 -1.17 -13.46
N ALA A 92 1.62 -0.15 -12.77
CA ALA A 92 1.94 0.09 -11.37
C ALA A 92 1.60 -1.12 -10.49
N LEU A 93 0.43 -1.75 -10.71
CA LEU A 93 0.03 -2.96 -10.02
C LEU A 93 1.05 -4.09 -10.22
N ARG A 94 1.50 -4.35 -11.45
CA ARG A 94 2.54 -5.37 -11.72
C ARG A 94 3.83 -5.08 -10.99
N GLN A 95 4.25 -3.82 -10.93
CA GLN A 95 5.43 -3.41 -10.18
C GLN A 95 5.27 -3.65 -8.68
N PHE A 96 4.08 -3.36 -8.13
CA PHE A 96 3.80 -3.61 -6.72
C PHE A 96 3.84 -5.10 -6.38
N LEU A 97 3.16 -5.93 -7.19
CA LEU A 97 3.15 -7.38 -7.03
C LEU A 97 4.58 -7.94 -7.09
N PHE A 98 5.37 -7.51 -8.07
CA PHE A 98 6.77 -7.91 -8.18
C PHE A 98 7.59 -7.47 -6.95
N ALA A 99 7.41 -6.22 -6.49
CA ALA A 99 8.14 -5.66 -5.35
C ALA A 99 7.82 -6.37 -4.03
N ILE A 100 6.60 -6.88 -3.84
CA ILE A 100 6.21 -7.69 -2.68
C ILE A 100 6.52 -9.18 -2.85
N GLY A 101 7.24 -9.57 -3.92
CA GLY A 101 7.70 -10.94 -4.15
C GLY A 101 6.71 -11.85 -4.87
N ILE A 102 5.60 -11.32 -5.37
CA ILE A 102 4.64 -12.08 -6.19
C ILE A 102 5.13 -12.05 -7.63
N THR A 103 5.71 -13.16 -8.04
CA THR A 103 6.08 -13.44 -9.44
C THR A 103 5.08 -14.45 -9.99
N SER A 104 4.10 -13.97 -10.75
CA SER A 104 3.34 -14.80 -11.70
C SER A 104 3.95 -14.71 -13.08
#